data_AF-A0AAD6C8S2-F1
#
_entry.id   AF-A0AAD6C8S2-F1
#
_cell.length_a   1.000
_cell.length_b   1.000
_cell.length_c   1.000
_cell.angle_alpha   90.00
_cell.angle_beta   90.00
_cell.angle_gamma   90.00
#
_symmetry.space_group_name_H-M   'P 1'
#
loop_
_entity.id
_entity.type
_entity.pdbx_description
1 polymer ?
#
loop_
_entity_poly.entity_id
_entity_poly.type
_entity_poly.pdbx_seq_one_letter_code
_entity_poly.pdbx_strand_id
1 'polypeptide(L)'
;MHFSALALSAAIALPLASAYPVKTDGLHCRSGPGTSYSIVKTYAKGTELSISCQTPGTDVSGDSLWDKTSDGCYVTDYYVLTGTSNYVAQKCGSSSGGGGSSGGQGVDEAALELIGSLEGWSATYYYINGHKTIGYGHDCVEKSCAGINPPLTKAQGLDLLKKDIVGFEECVCKLPNAKDLNANQYGALVSFAYNSGCGGVANYWHGAMSEKNFNGICEALPHTNTLNGELNNRRRQEGAFCSKATTQKSGC
;
A
#
# COMPACT_ATOMS: atom_id res chain seq x y z
N MET A 1 33.50 -31.91 40.86
CA MET A 1 32.94 -31.53 39.55
C MET A 1 31.58 -30.91 39.82
N HIS A 2 31.48 -29.58 39.79
CA HIS A 2 30.22 -28.86 39.92
C HIS A 2 30.05 -28.00 38.67
N PHE A 3 29.14 -28.39 37.80
CA PHE A 3 28.71 -27.61 36.65
C PHE A 3 27.49 -26.78 37.08
N SER A 4 27.70 -25.49 37.35
CA SER A 4 26.60 -24.54 37.45
C SER A 4 26.13 -24.20 36.04
N ALA A 5 24.92 -24.64 35.70
CA ALA A 5 24.24 -24.21 34.48
C ALA A 5 23.73 -22.76 34.67
N LEU A 6 24.31 -21.81 33.94
CA LEU A 6 23.69 -20.49 33.76
C LEU A 6 22.49 -20.65 32.81
N ALA A 7 21.29 -20.46 33.34
CA ALA A 7 20.10 -20.25 32.53
C ALA A 7 20.16 -18.85 31.92
N LEU A 8 20.35 -18.75 30.61
CA LEU A 8 20.15 -17.52 29.84
C LEU A 8 18.64 -17.28 29.73
N SER A 9 18.09 -16.37 30.54
CA SER A 9 16.75 -15.82 30.31
C SER A 9 16.79 -14.92 29.08
N ALA A 10 16.25 -15.38 27.96
CA ALA A 10 15.96 -14.53 26.81
C ALA A 10 14.80 -13.60 27.17
N ALA A 11 15.08 -12.31 27.34
CA ALA A 11 14.05 -11.29 27.41
C ALA A 11 13.42 -11.14 26.01
N ILE A 12 12.18 -11.61 25.86
CA ILE A 12 11.37 -11.33 24.67
C ILE A 12 10.98 -9.86 24.76
N ALA A 13 11.64 -9.00 23.97
CA ALA A 13 11.20 -7.63 23.78
C ALA A 13 9.91 -7.63 22.97
N LEU A 14 8.77 -7.48 23.66
CA LEU A 14 7.50 -7.16 23.00
C LEU A 14 7.65 -5.78 22.35
N PRO A 15 7.19 -5.56 21.11
CA PRO A 15 7.13 -4.22 20.57
C PRO A 15 6.23 -3.39 21.49
N LEU A 16 6.75 -2.26 21.98
CA LEU A 16 5.95 -1.27 22.68
C LEU A 16 4.86 -0.83 21.69
N ALA A 17 3.60 -1.21 21.96
CA ALA A 17 2.48 -0.59 21.28
C ALA A 17 2.60 0.91 21.54
N SER A 18 2.81 1.69 20.47
CA SER A 18 2.91 3.14 20.61
C SER A 18 1.61 3.63 21.24
N ALA A 19 1.74 4.29 22.38
CA ALA A 19 0.64 4.83 23.17
C ALA A 19 0.50 6.32 22.82
N TYR A 20 -0.70 6.72 22.46
CA TYR A 20 -0.99 8.08 21.98
C TYR A 20 -2.03 8.74 22.89
N PRO A 21 -1.69 9.85 23.58
CA PRO A 21 -2.60 10.48 24.52
C PRO A 21 -3.74 11.24 23.81
N VAL A 22 -4.93 11.18 24.41
CA VAL A 22 -6.08 11.99 23.98
C VAL A 22 -5.95 13.44 24.46
N LYS A 23 -6.13 14.43 23.56
CA LYS A 23 -5.97 15.86 23.89
C LYS A 23 -7.23 16.58 24.38
N THR A 24 -8.41 15.96 24.27
CA THR A 24 -9.72 16.51 24.70
C THR A 24 -10.38 15.65 25.76
N ASP A 25 -11.27 16.22 26.56
CA ASP A 25 -12.17 15.43 27.39
C ASP A 25 -13.37 14.96 26.58
N GLY A 26 -13.87 13.76 26.85
CA GLY A 26 -15.06 13.21 26.19
C GLY A 26 -14.88 12.76 24.73
N LEU A 27 -13.71 12.27 24.32
CA LEU A 27 -13.49 11.77 22.96
C LEU A 27 -14.35 10.54 22.67
N HIS A 28 -15.23 10.62 21.67
CA HIS A 28 -16.11 9.51 21.28
C HIS A 28 -15.40 8.49 20.40
N CYS A 29 -15.36 7.24 20.86
CA CYS A 29 -15.04 6.08 20.06
C CYS A 29 -16.31 5.53 19.41
N ARG A 30 -16.28 5.36 18.09
CA ARG A 30 -17.44 5.04 17.27
C ARG A 30 -17.32 3.68 16.61
N SER A 31 -18.45 3.13 16.18
CA SER A 31 -18.51 1.83 15.50
C SER A 31 -17.90 1.83 14.09
N GLY A 32 -17.62 3.01 13.52
CA GLY A 32 -16.93 3.18 12.24
C GLY A 32 -16.25 4.55 12.11
N PRO A 33 -15.44 4.75 11.06
CA PRO A 33 -14.60 5.94 10.87
C PRO A 33 -15.42 7.14 10.35
N GLY A 34 -16.27 7.70 11.20
CA GLY A 34 -17.09 8.85 10.84
C GLY A 34 -17.98 9.33 11.98
N THR A 35 -18.38 10.59 11.94
CA THR A 35 -19.18 11.22 13.00
C THR A 35 -20.63 10.74 13.02
N SER A 36 -21.11 10.10 11.95
CA SER A 36 -22.45 9.51 11.84
C SER A 36 -22.57 8.12 12.49
N TYR A 37 -21.45 7.45 12.78
CA TYR A 37 -21.46 6.13 13.41
C TYR A 37 -21.82 6.22 14.89
N SER A 38 -22.46 5.17 15.42
CA SER A 38 -22.87 5.09 16.82
C SER A 38 -21.66 5.15 17.76
N ILE A 39 -21.81 5.87 18.87
CA ILE A 39 -20.80 5.95 19.93
C ILE A 39 -20.86 4.65 20.73
N VAL A 40 -19.73 3.97 20.84
CA VAL A 40 -19.59 2.71 21.57
C VAL A 40 -18.81 2.88 22.88
N LYS A 41 -17.95 3.90 22.95
CA LYS A 41 -17.14 4.22 24.14
C LYS A 41 -16.77 5.71 24.12
N THR A 42 -16.40 6.25 25.28
CA THR A 42 -15.87 7.61 25.41
C THR A 42 -14.59 7.59 26.24
N TYR A 43 -13.57 8.35 25.82
CA TYR A 43 -12.30 8.48 26.53
C TYR A 43 -12.14 9.86 27.15
N ALA A 44 -11.52 9.90 28.33
CA ALA A 44 -11.15 11.14 29.00
C ALA A 44 -9.84 11.70 28.45
N LYS A 45 -9.59 12.99 28.70
CA LYS A 45 -8.31 13.63 28.36
C LYS A 45 -7.13 12.90 29.02
N GLY A 46 -6.04 12.73 28.28
CA GLY A 46 -4.83 12.05 28.75
C GLY A 46 -4.93 10.53 28.76
N THR A 47 -6.05 9.95 28.31
CA THR A 47 -6.12 8.50 28.08
C THR A 47 -5.13 8.12 26.99
N GLU A 48 -4.29 7.12 27.26
CA GLU A 48 -3.33 6.58 26.31
C GLU A 48 -3.99 5.54 25.41
N LEU A 49 -4.05 5.80 24.10
CA LEU A 49 -4.67 4.90 23.12
C LEU A 49 -3.60 4.09 22.38
N SER A 50 -3.87 2.79 22.19
CA SER A 50 -3.13 1.97 21.24
C SER A 50 -3.85 1.94 19.91
N ILE A 51 -3.20 2.47 18.86
CA ILE A 51 -3.73 2.48 17.50
C ILE A 51 -3.40 1.15 16.82
N SER A 52 -4.44 0.40 16.48
CA SER A 52 -4.32 -0.88 15.76
C SER A 52 -4.09 -0.65 14.26
N CYS A 53 -4.79 0.31 13.69
CA CYS A 53 -4.68 0.74 12.30
C CYS A 53 -5.33 2.10 12.11
N GLN A 54 -5.10 2.76 10.99
CA GLN A 54 -5.73 4.04 10.64
C GLN A 54 -6.46 3.98 9.31
N THR A 55 -7.49 4.78 9.12
CA THR A 55 -8.30 4.78 7.90
C THR A 55 -8.82 6.18 7.62
N PRO A 56 -9.06 6.54 6.36
CA PRO A 56 -9.83 7.73 6.05
C PRO A 56 -11.26 7.61 6.61
N GLY A 57 -11.85 8.75 6.94
CA GLY A 57 -13.22 8.85 7.41
C GLY A 57 -13.79 10.26 7.21
N THR A 58 -14.85 10.59 7.95
CA THR A 58 -15.44 11.94 7.93
C THR A 58 -14.40 12.98 8.37
N ASP A 59 -14.29 14.09 7.64
CA ASP A 59 -13.43 15.22 8.01
C ASP A 59 -13.87 15.82 9.35
N VAL A 60 -12.91 15.95 10.26
CA VAL A 60 -13.07 16.64 11.54
C VAL A 60 -12.00 17.72 11.60
N SER A 61 -12.43 18.97 11.45
CA SER A 61 -11.55 20.14 11.54
C SER A 61 -10.36 20.11 10.57
N GLY A 62 -10.55 19.57 9.36
CA GLY A 62 -9.52 19.46 8.33
C GLY A 62 -8.67 18.20 8.43
N ASP A 63 -8.97 17.30 9.38
CA ASP A 63 -8.34 15.99 9.50
C ASP A 63 -9.34 14.89 9.13
N SER A 64 -8.98 14.08 8.14
CA SER A 64 -9.81 12.96 7.67
C SER A 64 -9.29 11.60 8.13
N LEU A 65 -8.27 11.56 8.98
CA LEU A 65 -7.68 10.33 9.51
C LEU A 65 -8.44 9.86 10.77
N TRP A 66 -8.69 8.56 10.83
CA TRP A 66 -9.38 7.90 11.93
C TRP A 66 -8.58 6.71 12.42
N ASP A 67 -8.42 6.61 13.74
CA ASP A 67 -7.67 5.57 14.42
C ASP A 67 -8.61 4.47 14.90
N LYS A 68 -8.37 3.23 14.47
CA LYS A 68 -8.96 2.08 15.10
C LYS A 68 -8.17 1.75 16.36
N THR A 69 -8.78 1.88 17.51
CA THR A 69 -8.15 1.57 18.80
C THR A 69 -8.15 0.06 19.05
N SER A 70 -7.35 -0.40 20.01
CA SER A 70 -7.36 -1.78 20.51
C SER A 70 -8.70 -2.18 21.15
N ASP A 71 -9.54 -1.23 21.55
CA ASP A 71 -10.94 -1.47 21.97
C ASP A 71 -11.87 -1.82 20.79
N GLY A 72 -11.35 -1.86 19.55
CA GLY A 72 -12.08 -2.27 18.35
C GLY A 72 -13.00 -1.19 17.76
N CYS A 73 -12.87 0.05 18.20
CA CYS A 73 -13.67 1.20 17.77
C CYS A 73 -12.80 2.31 17.18
N TYR A 74 -13.42 3.30 16.55
CA TYR A 74 -12.74 4.33 15.77
C TYR A 74 -12.83 5.70 16.44
N VAL A 75 -11.71 6.39 16.59
CA VAL A 75 -11.64 7.80 17.02
C VAL A 75 -11.05 8.65 15.89
N THR A 76 -11.34 9.95 15.88
CA THR A 76 -10.69 10.88 14.94
C THR A 76 -9.25 11.16 15.39
N ASP A 77 -8.30 11.07 14.46
CA ASP A 77 -6.87 11.36 14.70
C ASP A 77 -6.68 12.79 15.19
N TYR A 78 -7.56 13.72 14.77
CA TYR A 78 -7.55 15.11 15.20
C TYR A 78 -7.43 15.26 16.72
N TYR A 79 -8.04 14.39 17.53
CA TYR A 79 -8.01 14.47 19.00
C TYR A 79 -6.98 13.56 19.68
N VAL A 80 -6.17 12.84 18.90
CA VAL A 80 -5.12 11.93 19.37
C VAL A 80 -3.75 12.57 19.12
N LEU A 81 -2.85 12.54 20.09
CA LEU A 81 -1.52 13.13 19.95
C LEU A 81 -0.56 12.18 19.23
N THR A 82 -0.80 11.97 17.94
CA THR A 82 0.03 11.17 17.02
C THR A 82 1.29 11.91 16.55
N GLY A 83 1.28 13.25 16.66
CA GLY A 83 2.40 14.12 16.29
C GLY A 83 2.46 14.48 14.81
N THR A 84 1.54 13.98 13.99
CA THR A 84 1.44 14.26 12.55
C THR A 84 0.03 13.95 12.06
N SER A 85 -0.44 14.63 11.01
CA SER A 85 -1.68 14.26 10.29
C SER A 85 -1.46 13.21 9.20
N ASN A 86 -0.31 12.53 9.23
CA ASN A 86 0.01 11.37 8.38
C ASN A 86 -0.22 10.07 9.15
N TYR A 87 -0.19 8.95 8.43
CA TYR A 87 -0.30 7.63 9.05
C TYR A 87 0.89 7.35 9.99
N VAL A 88 0.57 7.04 11.25
CA VAL A 88 1.49 6.52 12.28
C VAL A 88 1.32 5.02 12.53
N ALA A 89 0.24 4.42 12.02
CA ALA A 89 0.03 2.98 12.01
C ALA A 89 -0.36 2.49 10.60
N GLN A 90 -0.34 1.17 10.42
CA GLN A 90 -0.85 0.51 9.21
C GLN A 90 -2.26 0.99 8.85
N LYS A 91 -2.63 0.91 7.57
CA LYS A 91 -4.01 1.23 7.17
C LYS A 91 -4.98 0.13 7.63
N CYS A 92 -6.20 0.48 8.03
CA CYS A 92 -7.20 -0.52 8.38
C CYS A 92 -7.62 -1.31 7.16
N GLY A 93 -7.70 -2.64 7.30
CA GLY A 93 -7.89 -3.55 6.18
C GLY A 93 -6.57 -4.00 5.52
N SER A 94 -5.46 -3.33 5.81
CA SER A 94 -4.11 -3.85 5.56
C SER A 94 -3.73 -4.71 6.75
N SER A 95 -4.04 -5.99 6.70
CA SER A 95 -3.85 -6.94 7.80
C SER A 95 -2.38 -7.03 8.26
N SER A 96 -2.05 -6.48 9.44
CA SER A 96 -0.96 -7.03 10.28
C SER A 96 -1.51 -8.19 11.09
N GLY A 97 -1.58 -9.35 10.44
CA GLY A 97 -1.79 -10.64 11.09
C GLY A 97 -0.78 -11.62 10.53
N GLY A 98 0.32 -11.83 11.26
CA GLY A 98 1.24 -12.90 10.96
C GLY A 98 0.51 -14.25 11.00
N GLY A 99 0.53 -14.96 9.87
CA GLY A 99 -0.09 -16.27 9.72
C GLY A 99 -0.06 -16.65 8.25
N GLY A 100 1.00 -17.37 7.85
CA GLY A 100 1.23 -17.73 6.45
C GLY A 100 0.06 -18.47 5.82
N SER A 101 -0.25 -18.09 4.57
CA SER A 101 -0.87 -19.01 3.63
C SER A 101 -0.37 -18.69 2.23
N SER A 102 0.21 -19.72 1.63
CA SER A 102 0.82 -19.78 0.31
C SER A 102 -0.21 -19.56 -0.80
N GLY A 103 -0.14 -18.38 -1.42
CA GLY A 103 -0.83 -17.97 -2.64
C GLY A 103 -0.52 -16.50 -2.86
N GLY A 104 0.17 -16.16 -3.96
CA GLY A 104 0.82 -14.86 -4.16
C GLY A 104 -0.02 -13.64 -3.74
N GLN A 105 0.54 -12.78 -2.88
CA GLN A 105 -0.18 -11.68 -2.22
C GLN A 105 -0.36 -10.43 -3.09
N GLY A 106 -0.02 -10.48 -4.38
CA GLY A 106 -0.04 -9.30 -5.26
C GLY A 106 0.95 -8.23 -4.81
N VAL A 107 0.90 -7.04 -5.40
CA VAL A 107 1.75 -5.92 -4.99
C VAL A 107 1.35 -5.42 -3.61
N ASP A 108 2.32 -4.92 -2.84
CA ASP A 108 2.05 -4.26 -1.57
C ASP A 108 1.51 -2.83 -1.77
N GLU A 109 1.12 -2.20 -0.66
CA GLU A 109 0.57 -0.85 -0.68
C GLU A 109 1.55 0.18 -1.25
N ALA A 110 2.85 0.03 -0.99
CA ALA A 110 3.86 0.98 -1.44
C ALA A 110 4.01 0.93 -2.97
N ALA A 111 3.96 -0.26 -3.55
CA ALA A 111 3.94 -0.46 -5.00
C ALA A 111 2.63 0.03 -5.62
N LEU A 112 1.48 -0.21 -4.97
CA LEU A 112 0.18 0.28 -5.44
C LEU A 112 0.13 1.82 -5.46
N GLU A 113 0.66 2.47 -4.43
CA GLU A 113 0.80 3.93 -4.35
C GLU A 113 1.77 4.49 -5.40
N LEU A 114 2.90 3.81 -5.66
CA LEU A 114 3.80 4.16 -6.75
C LEU A 114 3.05 4.15 -8.08
N ILE A 115 2.38 3.04 -8.42
CA ILE A 115 1.66 2.91 -9.69
C ILE A 115 0.62 4.02 -9.81
N GLY A 116 -0.22 4.21 -8.79
CA GLY A 116 -1.22 5.28 -8.80
C GLY A 116 -0.60 6.68 -8.99
N SER A 117 0.54 6.96 -8.36
CA SER A 117 1.24 8.25 -8.54
C SER A 117 1.76 8.46 -9.97
N LEU A 118 2.10 7.38 -10.68
CA LEU A 118 2.64 7.38 -12.04
C LEU A 118 1.54 7.46 -13.11
N GLU A 119 0.37 6.89 -12.86
CA GLU A 119 -0.78 6.96 -13.78
C GLU A 119 -1.50 8.32 -13.74
N GLY A 120 -1.49 8.98 -12.57
CA GLY A 120 -2.25 10.20 -12.35
C GLY A 120 -3.67 9.92 -11.85
N TRP A 121 -4.25 10.90 -11.14
CA TRP A 121 -5.49 10.74 -10.37
C TRP A 121 -6.65 11.56 -10.96
N SER A 122 -7.80 10.92 -11.16
CA SER A 122 -9.07 11.61 -11.37
C SER A 122 -10.19 11.06 -10.49
N ALA A 123 -10.76 11.92 -9.64
CA ALA A 123 -11.93 11.57 -8.82
C ALA A 123 -13.20 11.38 -9.66
N THR A 124 -13.27 11.96 -10.87
CA THR A 124 -14.42 11.90 -11.77
C THR A 124 -14.07 11.25 -13.10
N TYR A 125 -15.08 10.91 -13.90
CA TYR A 125 -14.85 10.39 -15.25
C TYR A 125 -14.16 11.42 -16.14
N TYR A 126 -13.26 10.94 -16.99
CA TYR A 126 -12.58 11.67 -18.06
C TYR A 126 -12.46 10.76 -19.28
N TYR A 127 -11.86 11.24 -20.38
CA TYR A 127 -11.70 10.46 -21.60
C TYR A 127 -10.26 10.45 -22.09
N ILE A 128 -9.74 9.28 -22.41
CA ILE A 128 -8.46 9.07 -23.10
C ILE A 128 -8.76 8.33 -24.39
N ASN A 129 -8.37 8.87 -25.55
CA ASN A 129 -8.57 8.22 -26.86
C ASN A 129 -10.02 7.73 -27.11
N GLY A 130 -11.01 8.45 -26.57
CA GLY A 130 -12.44 8.10 -26.69
C GLY A 130 -12.94 7.08 -25.66
N HIS A 131 -12.08 6.49 -24.84
CA HIS A 131 -12.45 5.58 -23.77
C HIS A 131 -12.79 6.36 -22.51
N LYS A 132 -13.91 6.01 -21.86
CA LYS A 132 -14.31 6.61 -20.58
C LYS A 132 -13.44 6.03 -19.47
N THR A 133 -12.77 6.88 -18.71
CA THR A 133 -11.75 6.48 -17.73
C THR A 133 -11.99 7.15 -16.39
N ILE A 134 -11.55 6.54 -15.28
CA ILE A 134 -11.62 7.13 -13.92
C ILE A 134 -10.48 6.64 -13.02
N GLY A 135 -10.22 7.33 -11.92
CA GLY A 135 -9.27 6.89 -10.91
C GLY A 135 -7.83 6.99 -11.40
N TYR A 136 -7.10 5.88 -11.33
CA TYR A 136 -5.72 5.73 -11.77
C TYR A 136 -5.63 5.03 -13.14
N GLY A 137 -6.50 5.43 -14.08
CA GLY A 137 -6.52 4.86 -15.43
C GLY A 137 -7.47 3.67 -15.63
N HIS A 138 -8.48 3.48 -14.78
CA HIS A 138 -9.49 2.44 -14.96
C HIS A 138 -10.34 2.71 -16.20
N ASP A 139 -10.19 1.86 -17.22
CA ASP A 139 -10.86 1.99 -18.53
C ASP A 139 -12.23 1.29 -18.53
N CYS A 140 -13.31 2.07 -18.66
CA CYS A 140 -14.69 1.57 -18.64
C CYS A 140 -15.10 0.76 -19.88
N VAL A 141 -14.28 0.72 -20.93
CA VAL A 141 -14.52 -0.09 -22.13
C VAL A 141 -13.95 -1.48 -21.92
N GLU A 142 -12.72 -1.56 -21.44
CA GLU A 142 -12.02 -2.82 -21.16
C GLU A 142 -12.48 -3.46 -19.85
N LYS A 143 -12.93 -2.64 -18.89
CA LYS A 143 -13.37 -3.03 -17.55
C LYS A 143 -14.74 -2.44 -17.25
N SER A 144 -15.54 -3.14 -16.44
CA SER A 144 -16.86 -2.65 -16.08
C SER A 144 -16.77 -1.50 -15.07
N CYS A 145 -17.33 -0.34 -15.43
CA CYS A 145 -17.57 0.75 -14.50
C CYS A 145 -18.93 0.66 -13.77
N ALA A 146 -19.61 -0.48 -13.85
CA ALA A 146 -20.88 -0.68 -13.14
C ALA A 146 -20.67 -0.56 -11.63
N GLY A 147 -21.51 0.24 -10.97
CA GLY A 147 -21.44 0.46 -9.51
C GLY A 147 -20.37 1.45 -9.05
N ILE A 148 -19.61 2.05 -9.98
CA ILE A 148 -18.70 3.16 -9.66
C ILE A 148 -19.51 4.45 -9.57
N ASN A 149 -19.52 5.05 -8.38
CA ASN A 149 -20.22 6.30 -8.07
C ASN A 149 -19.22 7.42 -7.77
N PRO A 150 -18.87 8.27 -8.75
CA PRO A 150 -17.97 9.40 -8.52
C PRO A 150 -18.65 10.53 -7.68
N PRO A 151 -17.87 11.40 -7.01
CA PRO A 151 -16.42 11.43 -7.01
C PRO A 151 -15.82 10.30 -6.15
N LEU A 152 -14.78 9.65 -6.68
CA LEU A 152 -14.02 8.66 -5.93
C LEU A 152 -13.07 9.35 -4.95
N THR A 153 -12.82 8.68 -3.83
CA THR A 153 -11.66 8.94 -2.97
C THR A 153 -10.43 8.25 -3.54
N LYS A 154 -9.22 8.73 -3.21
CA LYS A 154 -7.97 8.06 -3.64
C LYS A 154 -7.91 6.59 -3.20
N ALA A 155 -8.44 6.27 -2.02
CA ALA A 155 -8.55 4.89 -1.54
C ALA A 155 -9.42 4.03 -2.45
N GLN A 156 -10.61 4.50 -2.83
CA GLN A 156 -11.45 3.81 -3.82
C GLN A 156 -10.76 3.70 -5.19
N GLY A 157 -9.94 4.69 -5.55
CA GLY A 157 -9.06 4.65 -6.71
C GLY A 157 -8.04 3.51 -6.65
N LEU A 158 -7.34 3.37 -5.52
CA LEU A 158 -6.36 2.29 -5.30
C LEU A 158 -7.05 0.92 -5.27
N ASP A 159 -8.27 0.82 -4.73
CA ASP A 159 -9.07 -0.41 -4.79
C ASP A 159 -9.45 -0.81 -6.23
N LEU A 160 -9.69 0.15 -7.11
CA LEU A 160 -9.89 -0.10 -8.54
C LEU A 160 -8.58 -0.52 -9.20
N LEU A 161 -7.51 0.26 -8.98
CA LEU A 161 -6.19 -0.03 -9.54
C LEU A 161 -5.71 -1.43 -9.16
N LYS A 162 -5.91 -1.84 -7.90
CA LYS A 162 -5.56 -3.18 -7.41
C LYS A 162 -6.26 -4.30 -8.19
N LYS A 163 -7.50 -4.07 -8.64
CA LYS A 163 -8.23 -5.02 -9.49
C LYS A 163 -7.74 -4.98 -10.93
N ASP A 164 -7.37 -3.81 -11.43
CA ASP A 164 -6.90 -3.61 -12.80
C ASP A 164 -5.51 -4.23 -13.01
N ILE A 165 -4.68 -4.29 -11.97
CA ILE A 165 -3.30 -4.77 -12.08
C ILE A 165 -3.13 -6.29 -12.07
N VAL A 166 -4.17 -7.07 -11.70
CA VAL A 166 -4.06 -8.53 -11.49
C VAL A 166 -3.46 -9.26 -12.71
N GLY A 167 -3.88 -8.89 -13.93
CA GLY A 167 -3.32 -9.49 -15.15
C GLY A 167 -1.83 -9.20 -15.34
N PHE A 168 -1.35 -8.04 -14.87
CA PHE A 168 0.06 -7.66 -14.94
C PHE A 168 0.90 -8.32 -13.84
N GLU A 169 0.33 -8.47 -12.64
CA GLU A 169 0.90 -9.28 -11.55
C GLU A 169 1.17 -10.72 -12.03
N GLU A 170 0.18 -11.36 -12.67
CA GLU A 170 0.32 -12.70 -13.23
C GLU A 170 1.45 -12.79 -14.28
N CYS A 171 1.59 -11.77 -15.13
CA CYS A 171 2.65 -11.74 -16.14
C CYS A 171 4.04 -11.63 -15.53
N VAL A 172 4.21 -10.82 -14.49
CA VAL A 172 5.49 -10.72 -13.76
C VAL A 172 5.79 -12.05 -13.06
N CYS A 173 4.79 -12.70 -12.46
CA CYS A 173 4.97 -14.00 -11.81
C CYS A 173 5.30 -15.16 -12.75
N LYS A 174 5.08 -15.00 -14.07
CA LYS A 174 5.51 -15.97 -15.09
C LYS A 174 6.99 -15.82 -15.48
N LEU A 175 7.68 -14.76 -15.06
CA LEU A 175 9.11 -14.62 -15.30
C LEU A 175 9.92 -15.65 -14.49
N PRO A 176 11.07 -16.11 -15.02
CA PRO A 176 11.98 -16.97 -14.27
C PRO A 176 12.39 -16.34 -12.93
N ASN A 177 12.40 -17.12 -11.86
CA ASN A 177 12.83 -16.66 -10.53
C ASN A 177 11.99 -15.49 -9.94
N ALA A 178 10.77 -15.22 -10.43
CA ALA A 178 9.93 -14.12 -9.92
C ALA A 178 9.61 -14.20 -8.41
N LYS A 179 9.61 -15.41 -7.83
CA LYS A 179 9.44 -15.62 -6.38
C LYS A 179 10.66 -15.20 -5.54
N ASP A 180 11.81 -15.06 -6.17
CA ASP A 180 13.05 -14.66 -5.49
C ASP A 180 13.18 -13.13 -5.37
N LEU A 181 12.35 -12.37 -6.10
CA LEU A 181 12.27 -10.92 -5.98
C LEU A 181 11.88 -10.50 -4.55
N ASN A 182 12.31 -9.32 -4.15
CA ASN A 182 11.69 -8.62 -3.03
C ASN A 182 10.44 -7.86 -3.50
N ALA A 183 9.61 -7.40 -2.55
CA ALA A 183 8.34 -6.73 -2.86
C ALA A 183 8.50 -5.47 -3.72
N ASN A 184 9.56 -4.68 -3.50
CA ASN A 184 9.81 -3.45 -4.25
C ASN A 184 10.22 -3.75 -5.70
N GLN A 185 11.07 -4.75 -5.91
CA GLN A 185 11.47 -5.18 -7.26
C GLN A 185 10.28 -5.74 -8.03
N TYR A 186 9.46 -6.57 -7.38
CA TYR A 186 8.22 -7.08 -7.94
C TYR A 186 7.24 -5.95 -8.29
N GLY A 187 6.99 -5.02 -7.37
CA GLY A 187 6.11 -3.87 -7.58
C GLY A 187 6.56 -2.95 -8.72
N ALA A 188 7.88 -2.71 -8.85
CA ALA A 188 8.43 -1.94 -9.97
C ALA A 188 8.18 -2.63 -11.32
N LEU A 189 8.34 -3.96 -11.38
CA LEU A 189 8.05 -4.73 -12.59
C LEU A 189 6.56 -4.75 -12.94
N VAL A 190 5.67 -4.81 -11.94
CA VAL A 190 4.21 -4.68 -12.16
C VAL A 190 3.86 -3.26 -12.65
N SER A 191 4.51 -2.23 -12.12
CA SER A 191 4.35 -0.85 -12.62
C SER A 191 4.81 -0.70 -14.07
N PHE A 192 5.96 -1.30 -14.41
CA PHE A 192 6.45 -1.34 -15.78
C PHE A 192 5.46 -2.08 -16.70
N ALA A 193 4.91 -3.20 -16.23
CA ALA A 193 3.94 -4.03 -16.94
C ALA A 193 2.64 -3.28 -17.23
N TYR A 194 2.12 -2.52 -16.26
CA TYR A 194 0.88 -1.76 -16.44
C TYR A 194 1.00 -0.72 -17.57
N ASN A 195 2.19 -0.14 -17.76
CA ASN A 195 2.44 0.83 -18.83
C ASN A 195 2.95 0.24 -20.14
N SER A 196 3.71 -0.85 -20.10
CA SER A 196 4.38 -1.43 -21.28
C SER A 196 3.76 -2.75 -21.75
N GLY A 197 2.76 -3.26 -21.02
CA GLY A 197 2.15 -4.56 -21.24
C GLY A 197 3.04 -5.74 -20.87
N CYS A 198 2.44 -6.94 -20.82
CA CYS A 198 3.14 -8.18 -20.51
C CYS A 198 4.24 -8.53 -21.53
N GLY A 199 4.01 -8.22 -22.81
CA GLY A 199 5.02 -8.41 -23.86
C GLY A 199 6.27 -7.56 -23.61
N GLY A 200 6.10 -6.32 -23.16
CA GLY A 200 7.21 -5.46 -22.76
C GLY A 200 8.02 -6.07 -21.62
N VAL A 201 7.35 -6.56 -20.57
CA VAL A 201 8.02 -7.20 -19.42
C VAL A 201 8.88 -8.39 -19.86
N ALA A 202 8.33 -9.29 -20.67
CA ALA A 202 9.06 -10.45 -21.16
C ALA A 202 10.26 -10.04 -22.03
N ASN A 203 10.05 -9.08 -22.95
CA ASN A 203 11.10 -8.62 -23.86
C ASN A 203 12.28 -7.97 -23.15
N TYR A 204 12.03 -7.16 -22.11
CA TYR A 204 13.10 -6.41 -21.43
C TYR A 204 13.75 -7.18 -20.28
N TRP A 205 12.98 -8.00 -19.56
CA TRP A 205 13.43 -8.50 -18.25
C TRP A 205 13.63 -10.01 -18.17
N HIS A 206 13.20 -10.80 -19.15
CA HIS A 206 13.34 -12.26 -19.08
C HIS A 206 14.79 -12.73 -18.88
N GLY A 207 15.76 -12.12 -19.59
CA GLY A 207 17.18 -12.46 -19.45
C GLY A 207 17.73 -12.18 -18.05
N ALA A 208 17.58 -10.93 -17.58
CA ALA A 208 18.03 -10.53 -16.25
C ALA A 208 17.34 -11.34 -15.13
N MET A 209 16.05 -11.65 -15.28
CA MET A 209 15.30 -12.50 -14.36
C MET A 209 15.84 -13.94 -14.34
N SER A 210 16.18 -14.51 -15.50
CA SER A 210 16.79 -15.85 -15.60
C SER A 210 18.13 -15.94 -14.88
N GLU A 211 18.92 -14.87 -14.95
CA GLU A 211 20.23 -14.74 -14.30
C GLU A 211 20.15 -14.31 -12.83
N LYS A 212 18.94 -14.06 -12.30
CA LYS A 212 18.71 -13.45 -10.98
C LYS A 212 19.41 -12.10 -10.79
N ASN A 213 19.63 -11.37 -11.89
CA ASN A 213 20.23 -10.03 -11.87
C ASN A 213 19.18 -8.97 -11.51
N PHE A 214 18.58 -9.09 -10.33
CA PHE A 214 17.49 -8.22 -9.89
C PHE A 214 17.96 -6.77 -9.65
N ASN A 215 19.20 -6.58 -9.20
CA ASN A 215 19.78 -5.25 -9.04
C ASN A 215 20.01 -4.59 -10.41
N GLY A 216 20.51 -5.35 -11.40
CA GLY A 216 20.67 -4.85 -12.76
C GLY A 216 19.35 -4.42 -13.41
N ILE A 217 18.24 -5.08 -13.09
CA ILE A 217 16.89 -4.62 -13.50
C ILE A 217 16.61 -3.22 -12.93
N CYS A 218 16.82 -3.02 -11.63
CA CYS A 218 16.58 -1.73 -10.99
C CYS A 218 17.47 -0.61 -11.55
N GLU A 219 18.72 -0.92 -11.86
CA GLU A 219 19.68 0.01 -12.47
C GLU A 219 19.33 0.36 -13.93
N ALA A 220 18.78 -0.59 -14.68
CA ALA A 220 18.42 -0.41 -16.09
C ALA A 220 17.06 0.28 -16.29
N LEU A 221 16.14 0.17 -15.33
CA LEU A 221 14.79 0.75 -15.40
C LEU A 221 14.78 2.21 -15.88
N PRO A 222 15.57 3.15 -15.31
CA PRO A 222 15.64 4.56 -15.72
C PRO A 222 15.85 4.84 -17.21
N HIS A 223 16.39 3.89 -17.96
CA HIS A 223 16.78 4.04 -19.36
C HIS A 223 16.01 3.10 -20.31
N THR A 224 15.11 2.27 -19.79
CA THR A 224 14.43 1.23 -20.56
C THR A 224 13.08 1.72 -21.06
N ASN A 225 12.75 1.44 -22.34
CA ASN A 225 11.45 1.78 -22.95
C ASN A 225 11.00 3.23 -22.64
N THR A 226 11.87 4.21 -22.90
CA THR A 226 11.63 5.61 -22.49
C THR A 226 10.80 6.41 -23.51
N LEU A 227 10.44 5.83 -24.66
CA LEU A 227 9.73 6.49 -25.76
C LEU A 227 10.32 7.86 -26.11
N ASN A 228 11.56 7.87 -26.60
CA ASN A 228 12.32 9.10 -26.92
C ASN A 228 12.40 10.10 -25.75
N GLY A 229 12.27 9.62 -24.51
CA GLY A 229 12.43 10.40 -23.30
C GLY A 229 11.13 10.78 -22.59
N GLU A 230 9.97 10.55 -23.19
CA GLU A 230 8.66 10.85 -22.59
C GLU A 230 8.44 10.11 -21.27
N LEU A 231 8.94 8.88 -21.16
CA LEU A 231 8.79 8.05 -19.96
C LEU A 231 9.98 8.11 -19.01
N ASN A 232 10.98 8.98 -19.26
CA ASN A 232 12.18 9.09 -18.43
C ASN A 232 11.84 9.30 -16.94
N ASN A 233 10.85 10.14 -16.64
CA ASN A 233 10.48 10.41 -15.25
C ASN A 233 9.81 9.21 -14.57
N ARG A 234 8.97 8.48 -15.30
CA ARG A 234 8.33 7.26 -14.82
C ARG A 234 9.37 6.18 -14.52
N ARG A 235 10.21 5.90 -15.51
CA ARG A 235 11.29 4.91 -15.45
C ARG A 235 12.28 5.17 -14.31
N ARG A 236 12.63 6.43 -14.06
CA ARG A 236 13.47 6.81 -12.90
C ARG A 236 12.80 6.50 -11.56
N GLN A 237 11.50 6.79 -11.43
CA GLN A 237 10.77 6.52 -10.18
C GLN A 237 10.59 5.02 -9.93
N GLU A 238 10.30 4.25 -10.98
CA GLU A 238 10.27 2.78 -10.91
C GLU A 238 11.63 2.21 -10.48
N GLY A 239 12.74 2.66 -11.10
CA GLY A 239 14.09 2.24 -10.72
C GLY A 239 14.44 2.63 -9.28
N ALA A 240 14.11 3.85 -8.87
CA ALA A 240 14.35 4.32 -7.50
C ALA A 240 13.53 3.53 -6.47
N PHE A 241 12.30 3.12 -6.80
CA PHE A 241 11.49 2.24 -5.95
C PHE A 241 12.09 0.83 -5.89
N CYS A 242 12.41 0.25 -7.05
CA CYS A 242 13.02 -1.08 -7.19
C CYS A 242 14.27 -1.25 -6.32
N SER A 243 15.14 -0.23 -6.29
CA SER A 243 16.40 -0.25 -5.54
C SER A 243 16.25 -0.09 -4.02
N LYS A 244 15.06 0.23 -3.50
CA LYS A 244 14.85 0.35 -2.05
C LYS A 244 14.91 -1.02 -1.41
N ALA A 245 15.78 -1.18 -0.41
CA ALA A 245 15.87 -2.42 0.35
C ALA A 245 14.58 -2.71 1.12
N THR A 246 14.11 -3.96 1.06
CA THR A 246 13.01 -4.46 1.87
C THR A 246 13.22 -5.95 2.14
N THR A 247 12.75 -6.43 3.30
CA THR A 247 12.74 -7.85 3.65
C THR A 247 11.47 -8.55 3.14
N GLN A 248 10.45 -7.78 2.75
CA GLN A 248 9.22 -8.32 2.19
C GLN A 248 9.50 -8.99 0.85
N LYS A 249 8.92 -10.18 0.65
CA LYS A 249 9.09 -10.97 -0.56
C LYS A 249 8.12 -10.57 -1.65
N SER A 250 8.42 -11.01 -2.86
CA SER A 250 7.54 -10.92 -4.02
C SER A 250 6.10 -11.31 -3.70
N GLY A 251 5.17 -10.69 -4.42
CA GLY A 251 3.76 -11.06 -4.40
C GLY A 251 3.44 -12.31 -5.23
N CYS A 252 4.46 -12.94 -5.82
CA CYS A 252 4.41 -14.28 -6.41
C CYS A 252 4.65 -15.37 -5.33
#